data_AF-A0A2J8AK69-F1
#
_entry.id   AF-A0A2J8AK69-F1
#
_cell.length_a   1.000
_cell.length_b   1.000
_cell.length_c   1.000
_cell.angle_alpha   90.00
_cell.angle_beta   90.00
_cell.angle_gamma   90.00
#
_symmetry.space_group_name_H-M   'P 1'
#
loop_
_entity.id
_entity.type
_entity.pdbx_description
1 polymer ?
#
loop_
_entity_poly.entity_id
_entity_poly.type
_entity_poly.pdbx_seq_one_letter_code
_entity_poly.pdbx_strand_id
1 'polypeptide(L)' 'MTGTEGWSEHPRLRLLNLKYDVMPAEYVTMVVTEFGMVPPTSVPVILREFRQNEQTVSGLF' A
#
# COMPACT_ATOMS: atom_id res chain seq x y z
N MET A 1 -8.87 -32.46 -11.36
CA MET A 1 -8.72 -31.77 -12.66
C MET A 1 -8.38 -30.32 -12.38
N THR A 2 -7.10 -30.01 -12.21
CA THR A 2 -6.66 -28.62 -12.12
C THR A 2 -6.44 -28.13 -13.56
N GLY A 3 -7.20 -27.14 -14.02
CA GLY A 3 -7.19 -26.67 -15.42
C GLY A 3 -5.89 -25.99 -15.89
N THR A 4 -4.81 -26.14 -15.13
CA THR A 4 -3.49 -25.54 -15.35
C THR A 4 -2.37 -26.59 -15.31
N GLU A 5 -2.69 -27.88 -15.34
CA GLU A 5 -1.67 -28.95 -15.49
C GLU A 5 -0.87 -28.72 -16.80
N GLY A 6 0.46 -28.75 -16.72
CA GLY A 6 1.35 -28.55 -17.87
C GLY A 6 1.56 -27.09 -18.33
N TRP A 7 1.09 -26.09 -17.58
CA TRP A 7 1.19 -24.68 -17.99
C TRP A 7 2.62 -24.20 -18.32
N SER A 8 3.63 -24.79 -17.67
CA SER A 8 5.05 -24.47 -17.85
C SER A 8 5.61 -24.93 -19.20
N GLU A 9 4.97 -25.90 -19.85
CA GLU A 9 5.40 -26.48 -21.14
C GLU A 9 4.94 -25.63 -22.33
N HIS A 10 3.98 -24.72 -22.13
CA HIS A 10 3.53 -23.80 -23.16
C HIS A 10 4.37 -22.51 -23.17
N PRO A 11 5.20 -22.27 -24.21
CA PRO A 11 6.13 -21.13 -24.23
C PRO A 11 5.45 -19.75 -24.22
N ARG A 12 4.15 -19.69 -24.58
CA ARG A 12 3.32 -18.48 -24.57
C ARG A 12 2.41 -18.34 -23.35
N LEU A 13 2.47 -19.26 -22.39
CA LEU A 13 1.65 -19.23 -21.18
C LEU A 13 2.53 -18.90 -19.96
N ARG A 14 2.02 -18.02 -19.09
CA ARG A 14 2.64 -17.62 -17.82
C ARG A 14 1.56 -17.48 -16.77
N LEU A 15 1.80 -18.02 -15.58
CA LEU A 15 0.93 -17.78 -14.43
C LEU A 15 1.35 -16.48 -13.74
N LEU A 16 0.37 -15.62 -13.48
CA LEU A 16 0.54 -14.36 -12.75
C LEU A 16 -0.55 -14.27 -11.68
N ASN A 17 -0.15 -14.02 -10.43
CA ASN A 17 -1.06 -13.78 -9.32
C ASN A 17 -0.66 -12.48 -8.62
N LEU A 18 -1.20 -11.36 -9.09
CA LEU A 18 -0.98 -10.07 -8.44
C LEU A 18 -1.68 -10.08 -7.09
N LYS A 19 -0.93 -9.87 -6.02
CA LYS A 19 -1.49 -9.80 -4.66
C LYS A 19 -2.10 -8.44 -4.35
N TYR A 20 -1.54 -7.38 -4.94
CA TYR A 20 -1.91 -6.00 -4.66
C TYR A 20 -1.87 -5.19 -5.96
N ASP A 21 -2.75 -4.20 -6.04
CA ASP A 21 -2.79 -3.16 -7.05
C ASP A 21 -2.74 -1.78 -6.37
N VAL A 22 -2.85 -0.72 -7.18
CA VAL A 22 -2.87 0.66 -6.70
C VAL A 22 -4.17 1.32 -7.13
N MET A 23 -4.78 2.07 -6.22
CA MET A 23 -5.96 2.87 -6.49
C MET A 23 -5.56 4.36 -6.52
N PRO A 24 -5.88 5.10 -7.61
CA PRO A 24 -5.68 6.54 -7.65
C PRO A 24 -6.37 7.25 -6.48
N ALA A 25 -5.68 8.23 -5.89
CA ALA A 25 -6.17 8.95 -4.71
C ALA A 25 -7.49 9.69 -4.94
N GLU A 26 -7.77 10.12 -6.17
CA GLU A 26 -9.01 10.80 -6.57
C GLU A 26 -10.27 9.93 -6.35
N TYR A 27 -10.12 8.61 -6.27
CA TYR A 27 -11.22 7.69 -6.00
C TYR A 27 -11.39 7.38 -4.51
N VAL A 28 -10.53 7.91 -3.64
CA VAL A 28 -10.61 7.70 -2.19
C VAL A 28 -11.12 8.99 -1.53
N THR A 29 -12.37 8.97 -1.05
CA THR A 29 -12.98 10.14 -0.41
C THR A 29 -12.27 10.54 0.88
N MET A 30 -11.87 9.55 1.69
CA MET A 30 -11.34 9.79 3.02
C MET A 30 -10.58 8.57 3.56
N VAL A 31 -9.57 8.85 4.39
CA VAL A 31 -8.80 7.86 5.14
C VAL A 31 -9.11 8.04 6.63
N VAL A 32 -9.45 6.95 7.33
CA VAL A 32 -9.75 6.98 8.77
C VAL A 32 -8.54 6.47 9.53
N THR A 33 -8.00 7.30 10.41
CA THR A 33 -6.78 7.04 11.21
C THR A 33 -6.99 7.46 12.66
N GLU A 34 -6.02 7.19 13.53
CA GLU A 34 -5.96 7.67 14.92
C GLU A 34 -5.88 9.20 15.04
N PHE A 35 -5.42 9.88 13.98
CA PHE A 35 -5.43 11.34 13.87
C PHE A 35 -6.79 11.88 13.39
N GLY A 36 -7.75 10.99 13.17
CA GLY A 36 -9.10 11.29 12.68
C GLY A 36 -9.28 11.00 11.18
N MET A 37 -10.33 11.62 10.65
CA MET A 37 -10.74 11.56 9.25
C MET A 37 -9.92 12.53 8.41
N VAL A 38 -9.09 12.01 7.50
CA VAL A 38 -8.17 12.83 6.70
C VAL A 38 -8.33 12.56 5.21
N PRO A 39 -8.19 13.56 4.33
CA PRO A 39 -8.17 13.32 2.89
C PRO A 39 -6.87 12.59 2.50
N PRO A 40 -6.86 11.79 1.42
CA PRO A 40 -5.64 11.09 0.96
C PRO A 40 -4.45 12.02 0.69
N THR A 41 -4.73 13.27 0.32
CA THR A 41 -3.72 14.31 0.09
C THR A 41 -2.96 14.73 1.35
N SER A 42 -3.53 14.51 2.54
CA SER A 42 -2.89 14.81 3.83
C SER A 42 -1.97 13.70 4.33
N VAL A 43 -2.05 12.49 3.77
CA VAL A 43 -1.24 11.33 4.22
C VAL A 43 0.27 11.63 4.22
N PRO A 44 0.86 12.27 3.20
CA PRO A 44 2.30 12.58 3.22
C PRO A 44 2.72 13.52 4.34
N VAL A 45 1.85 14.47 4.73
CA VAL A 45 2.12 15.41 5.83
C VAL A 45 2.13 14.66 7.15
N ILE A 46 1.14 13.79 7.39
CA ILE A 46 1.06 12.97 8.60
C ILE A 46 2.31 12.09 8.75
N LEU A 47 2.75 11.45 7.66
CA LEU A 47 3.97 10.63 7.66
C LEU A 47 5.23 11.43 8.01
N ARG A 48 5.33 12.69 7.57
CA ARG A 48 6.46 13.57 7.91
C ARG A 48 6.47 13.90 9.40
N GLU A 49 5.35 14.39 9.94
CA GLU A 49 5.26 14.80 11.34
C GLU A 49 5.48 13.61 12.28
N PHE A 50 4.94 12.44 11.93
CA PHE A 50 5.17 11.21 12.70
C PHE A 50 6.66 10.85 12.79
N ARG A 51 7.38 10.90 11.66
CA ARG A 51 8.83 10.66 11.63
C ARG A 51 9.64 11.68 12.45
N GLN A 52 9.22 12.95 12.45
CA GLN A 52 9.89 13.99 13.25
C GLN A 52 9.69 13.77 14.76
N ASN A 53 8.48 13.34 15.15
CA ASN A 53 8.19 12.97 16.53
C ASN A 53 9.02 11.76 16.99
N GLU A 54 9.12 10.70 16.17
CA GLU A 54 9.95 9.53 16.50
C GLU A 54 11.44 9.87 16.70
N GLN A 55 12.01 10.72 15.84
CA GLN A 55 13.40 11.16 15.98
C GLN A 55 13.63 11.99 17.24
N THR A 56 12.65 12.83 17.62
CA THR A 56 12.73 13.62 18.85
C THR A 56 12.71 12.71 20.08
N VAL A 57 11.83 11.69 20.10
CA VAL A 57 11.73 10.74 21.21
C VAL A 57 12.96 9.83 21.28
N SER A 58 13.48 9.37 20.14
CA SER A 58 14.71 8.55 20.09
C SER A 58 15.98 9.32 20.44
N GLY A 59 16.03 10.64 20.23
CA GLY A 59 17.19 11.48 20.57
C GLY A 59 17.23 11.92 22.04
N LEU A 60 16.17 11.66 22.80
CA LEU A 60 16.05 11.96 24.23
C LEU A 60 16.55 10.81 25.13
N PHE A 61 16.91 9.66 24.55
CA PHE A 61 17.46 8.49 25.25
C PHE A 61 18.75 8.00 24.61
#